data_AF-A0A968HM85-F1
#
_entry.id   AF-A0A968HM85-F1
#
_cell.length_a   1.000
_cell.length_b   1.000
_cell.length_c   1.000
_cell.angle_alpha   90.00
_cell.angle_beta   90.00
_cell.angle_gamma   90.00
#
_symmetry.space_group_name_H-M   'P 1'
#
loop_
_entity.id
_entity.type
_entity.pdbx_description
1 polymer ?
#
loop_
_entity_poly.entity_id
_entity_poly.type
_entity_poly.pdbx_seq_one_letter_code
_entity_poly.pdbx_strand_id
1 'polypeptide(L)'
;MTTTTEDAWDRAKSQFPQGTIIEGYVTKALDTLVCISIPGTEFVGVVVITSLSDKPPPLSSSDFPAVGDSVRAVVIGHRDIGYQIALSLRESDFTRLAGT
;
A
#
# COMPACT_ATOMS: atom_id res chain seq x y z
N MET A 1 14.37 12.73 23.27
CA MET A 1 14.80 12.48 21.88
C MET A 1 13.56 12.62 21.01
N THR A 2 13.37 13.75 20.35
CA THR A 2 12.21 13.99 19.47
C THR A 2 12.63 13.61 18.06
N THR A 3 12.31 12.38 17.66
CA THR A 3 12.54 11.93 16.28
C THR A 3 11.69 12.80 15.36
N THR A 4 12.34 13.58 14.49
CA THR A 4 11.66 14.39 13.47
C THR A 4 10.95 13.45 12.49
N THR A 5 9.78 13.84 11.99
CA THR A 5 8.95 13.04 11.07
C THR A 5 9.73 12.55 9.84
N GLU A 6 10.72 13.31 9.36
CA GLU A 6 11.59 12.91 8.25
C GLU A 6 12.45 11.68 8.57
N ASP A 7 12.99 11.55 9.79
CA ASP A 7 13.80 10.39 10.20
C ASP A 7 12.92 9.14 10.33
N ALA A 8 11.71 9.29 10.87
CA ALA A 8 10.73 8.21 10.92
C ALA A 8 10.35 7.73 9.50
N TRP A 9 10.17 8.66 8.56
CA TRP A 9 9.87 8.34 7.16
C TRP A 9 11.01 7.62 6.46
N ASP A 10 12.25 8.07 6.66
CA ASP A 10 13.42 7.42 6.09
C ASP A 10 13.56 5.97 6.58
N ARG A 11 13.35 5.74 7.88
CA ARG A 11 13.30 4.39 8.45
C ARG A 11 12.17 3.56 7.86
N ALA A 12 10.99 4.13 7.63
CA ALA A 12 9.89 3.41 7.01
C ALA A 12 10.24 2.97 5.58
N LYS A 13 10.84 3.85 4.77
CA LYS A 13 11.33 3.51 3.43
C LYS A 13 12.36 2.38 3.47
N SER A 14 13.25 2.39 4.48
CA SER A 14 14.24 1.33 4.66
C SER A 14 13.63 0.01 5.16
N GLN A 15 12.56 0.05 5.96
CA GLN A 15 11.87 -1.15 6.45
C GLN A 15 10.98 -1.78 5.37
N PHE A 16 10.43 -0.96 4.48
CA PHE A 16 9.49 -1.39 3.45
C PHE A 16 10.02 -1.04 2.05
N PRO A 17 11.15 -1.60 1.60
CA PRO A 17 11.65 -1.32 0.26
C PRO A 17 10.66 -1.79 -0.82
N GLN A 18 10.79 -1.23 -2.03
CA GLN A 18 10.00 -1.65 -3.18
C GLN A 18 10.13 -3.16 -3.42
N GLY A 19 8.99 -3.82 -3.65
CA GLY A 19 8.88 -5.28 -3.77
C GLY A 19 8.60 -6.02 -2.46
N THR A 20 8.63 -5.32 -1.32
CA THR A 20 8.24 -5.89 -0.04
C THR A 20 6.74 -6.15 -0.03
N ILE A 21 6.35 -7.34 0.38
CA ILE A 21 4.96 -7.68 0.64
C ILE A 21 4.65 -7.30 2.07
N ILE A 22 3.60 -6.49 2.24
CA ILE A 22 3.11 -6.06 3.53
C ILE A 22 1.67 -6.55 3.74
N GLU A 23 1.34 -6.85 4.98
CA GLU A 23 -0.01 -7.19 5.40
C GLU A 23 -0.54 -6.04 6.24
N GLY A 24 -1.71 -5.54 5.88
CA GLY A 24 -2.35 -4.42 6.57
C GLY A 24 -3.86 -4.53 6.54
N TYR A 25 -4.51 -3.58 7.20
CA TYR A 25 -5.97 -3.55 7.30
C TYR A 25 -6.52 -2.31 6.64
N VAL A 26 -7.61 -2.47 5.89
CA VAL A 26 -8.25 -1.34 5.22
C VAL A 26 -8.87 -0.42 6.28
N THR A 27 -8.40 0.81 6.32
CA THR A 27 -8.96 1.85 7.21
C THR A 27 -9.94 2.75 6.48
N LYS A 28 -9.77 2.87 5.16
CA LYS A 28 -10.62 3.70 4.32
C LYS A 28 -10.69 3.13 2.92
N ALA A 29 -11.89 2.96 2.38
CA ALA A 29 -12.10 2.56 1.00
C ALA A 29 -12.94 3.64 0.30
N LEU A 30 -12.48 4.10 -0.86
CA LEU A 30 -13.14 5.04 -1.75
C LEU A 30 -13.19 4.41 -3.15
N ASP A 31 -14.08 4.88 -4.02
CA ASP A 31 -14.18 4.42 -5.41
C ASP A 31 -12.86 4.54 -6.20
N THR A 32 -12.00 5.49 -5.84
CA THR A 32 -10.75 5.76 -6.57
C THR A 32 -9.49 5.29 -5.85
N LEU A 33 -9.56 5.04 -4.53
CA LEU A 33 -8.41 4.65 -3.71
C LEU A 33 -8.82 3.95 -2.43
N VAL A 34 -7.92 3.12 -1.90
CA VAL A 34 -8.05 2.43 -0.63
C VAL A 34 -6.84 2.74 0.23
N CYS A 35 -7.08 3.17 1.48
CA CYS A 35 -6.05 3.35 2.49
C CYS A 35 -5.95 2.10 3.36
N ILE A 36 -4.74 1.58 3.47
CA ILE A 36 -4.37 0.42 4.26
C ILE A 36 -3.46 0.91 5.38
N SER A 37 -3.78 0.55 6.61
CA SER A 37 -2.88 0.81 7.74
C SER A 37 -1.93 -0.36 7.90
N ILE A 38 -0.65 -0.02 8.05
CA ILE A 38 0.45 -0.96 8.04
C ILE A 38 0.94 -1.09 9.49
N PRO A 39 0.83 -2.27 10.11
CA PRO A 39 1.31 -2.46 11.46
C PRO A 39 2.82 -2.26 11.55
N GLY A 40 3.28 -1.56 12.59
CA GLY A 40 4.71 -1.26 12.79
C GLY A 40 5.16 0.08 12.20
N THR A 41 4.25 0.84 11.58
CA THR A 41 4.53 2.20 11.10
C THR A 41 3.38 3.15 11.38
N GLU A 42 3.69 4.43 11.55
CA GLU A 42 2.70 5.51 11.66
C GLU A 42 2.18 5.97 10.29
N PHE A 43 2.81 5.50 9.21
CA PHE A 43 2.47 5.87 7.84
C PHE A 43 1.38 4.96 7.25
N VAL A 44 0.58 5.53 6.36
CA VAL A 44 -0.50 4.81 5.69
C VAL A 44 -0.08 4.36 4.30
N GLY A 45 -0.48 3.14 3.97
CA GLY A 45 -0.43 2.60 2.63
C GLY A 45 -1.60 3.11 1.80
N VAL A 46 -1.34 3.51 0.56
CA VAL A 46 -2.37 3.94 -0.37
C VAL A 46 -2.31 3.07 -1.61
N VAL A 47 -3.45 2.47 -1.94
CA VAL A 47 -3.67 1.71 -3.16
C VAL A 47 -4.64 2.51 -4.02
N VAL A 48 -4.25 2.83 -5.24
CA VAL A 48 -5.15 3.47 -6.21
C VAL A 48 -5.92 2.37 -6.94
N ILE A 49 -7.13 2.65 -7.43
CA ILE A 49 -7.90 1.68 -8.22
C ILE A 49 -7.11 1.10 -9.42
N THR A 50 -6.23 1.90 -10.02
CA THR A 50 -5.33 1.46 -11.09
C THR A 50 -4.27 0.47 -10.64
N SER A 51 -4.08 0.26 -9.34
CA SER A 51 -3.16 -0.71 -8.75
C SER A 51 -3.90 -1.83 -7.99
N LEU A 52 -5.23 -1.89 -8.06
CA LEU A 52 -6.00 -3.03 -7.53
C LEU A 52 -5.93 -4.23 -8.47
N SER A 53 -6.15 -4.01 -9.77
CA SER A 53 -6.22 -5.09 -10.76
C SER A 53 -5.70 -4.63 -12.12
N ASP A 54 -5.28 -5.60 -12.95
CA ASP A 54 -4.92 -5.37 -14.37
C ASP A 54 -6.17 -5.20 -15.25
N LYS A 55 -7.36 -5.48 -14.71
CA LYS A 55 -8.64 -5.32 -15.42
C LYS A 55 -9.00 -3.85 -15.58
N PRO A 56 -9.49 -3.44 -16.76
CA PRO A 56 -10.06 -2.11 -16.93
C PRO A 56 -11.34 -1.97 -16.07
N PRO A 57 -11.61 -0.79 -15.50
CA PRO A 57 -12.83 -0.54 -14.75
C PRO A 57 -14.08 -0.74 -15.63
N PRO A 58 -15.24 -1.08 -15.03
CA PRO A 58 -15.49 -1.15 -13.59
C PRO A 58 -14.99 -2.44 -12.96
N LEU A 59 -14.22 -2.31 -11.88
CA LEU A 59 -13.94 -3.44 -11.00
C LEU A 59 -15.22 -3.77 -10.23
N SER A 60 -15.50 -5.06 -10.06
CA SER A 60 -16.66 -5.49 -9.28
C SER A 60 -16.41 -5.26 -7.79
N SER A 61 -17.45 -4.97 -7.03
CA SER A 61 -17.38 -4.74 -5.57
C SER A 61 -16.77 -5.90 -4.78
N SER A 62 -16.79 -7.13 -5.31
CA SER A 62 -16.08 -8.28 -4.72
C SER A 62 -14.55 -8.20 -4.83
N ASP A 63 -14.01 -7.38 -5.73
CA ASP A 63 -12.56 -7.18 -5.89
C ASP A 63 -12.04 -6.08 -4.94
N PHE A 64 -12.95 -5.26 -4.40
CA PHE A 64 -12.62 -4.21 -3.46
C PHE A 64 -12.62 -4.74 -2.02
N PRO A 65 -11.53 -4.54 -1.29
CA PRO A 65 -11.51 -4.90 0.12
C PRO A 65 -12.35 -3.90 0.92
N ALA A 66 -13.20 -4.44 1.80
CA ALA A 66 -14.04 -3.64 2.67
C ALA A 66 -13.21 -2.99 3.79
N VAL A 67 -13.71 -1.89 4.36
CA VAL A 67 -13.09 -1.28 5.54
C VAL A 67 -13.10 -2.29 6.70
N GLY A 68 -11.94 -2.50 7.33
CA GLY A 68 -11.70 -3.49 8.37
C GLY A 68 -11.15 -4.82 7.86
N ASP A 69 -11.11 -5.03 6.54
CA ASP A 69 -10.60 -6.27 5.96
C ASP A 69 -9.06 -6.30 5.93
N SER A 70 -8.50 -7.50 6.10
CA SER A 70 -7.06 -7.72 6.10
C SER A 70 -6.58 -8.03 4.69
N VAL A 71 -5.73 -7.16 4.15
CA VAL A 71 -5.24 -7.23 2.78
C VAL A 71 -3.72 -7.28 2.73
N ARG A 72 -3.22 -7.92 1.69
CA ARG A 72 -1.79 -8.04 1.40
C ARG A 72 -1.50 -7.28 0.14
N ALA A 73 -0.51 -6.40 0.20
CA ALA A 73 -0.12 -5.55 -0.92
C ALA A 73 1.40 -5.51 -1.05
N VAL A 74 1.89 -5.31 -2.26
CA VAL A 74 3.31 -5.12 -2.52
C VAL A 74 3.63 -3.63 -2.56
N VAL A 75 4.74 -3.24 -1.95
CA VAL A 75 5.25 -1.87 -2.02
C VAL A 75 5.76 -1.62 -3.43
N ILE A 76 5.12 -0.68 -4.12
CA ILE A 76 5.54 -0.24 -5.46
C ILE A 76 6.32 1.07 -5.41
N GLY A 77 6.30 1.77 -4.28
CA GLY A 77 7.07 2.99 -4.08
C GLY A 77 6.67 3.77 -2.82
N HIS A 78 7.23 4.96 -2.71
CA HIS A 78 7.06 5.84 -1.55
C HIS A 78 6.73 7.25 -2.03
N ARG A 79 5.86 7.94 -1.31
CA ARG A 79 5.43 9.30 -1.62
C ARG A 79 5.81 10.22 -0.47
N ASP A 80 6.83 11.04 -0.67
CA ASP A 80 7.30 12.00 0.35
C ASP A 80 6.25 13.08 0.65
N ILE A 81 5.41 13.41 -0.34
CA ILE A 81 4.28 14.32 -0.14
C ILE A 81 3.20 13.59 0.66
N GLY A 82 3.13 13.91 1.96
CA GLY A 82 2.16 13.33 2.89
C GLY A 82 2.58 11.99 3.50
N TYR A 83 3.84 11.57 3.30
CA TYR A 83 4.43 10.35 3.87
C TYR A 83 3.56 9.09 3.66
N GLN A 84 3.24 8.81 2.41
CA GLN A 84 2.35 7.71 2.03
C GLN A 84 3.12 6.61 1.31
N ILE A 85 2.87 5.35 1.67
CA ILE A 85 3.49 4.21 1.01
C ILE A 85 2.59 3.81 -0.16
N ALA A 86 3.14 3.83 -1.38
CA ALA A 86 2.40 3.43 -2.57
C ALA A 86 2.36 1.89 -2.63
N LEU A 87 1.15 1.35 -2.62
CA LEU A 87 0.90 -0.08 -2.56
C LEU A 87 0.14 -0.55 -3.80
N SER A 88 0.38 -1.80 -4.20
CA SER A 88 -0.36 -2.48 -5.26
C SER A 88 -0.87 -3.82 -4.78
N LEU A 89 -2.12 -4.15 -5.14
CA LEU A 89 -2.71 -5.48 -4.93
C LEU A 89 -2.65 -6.34 -6.20
N ARG A 90 -2.13 -5.81 -7.31
CA ARG A 90 -2.01 -6.55 -8.57
C ARG A 90 -1.07 -7.72 -8.44
N GLU A 91 -1.58 -8.91 -8.76
CA GLU A 91 -0.80 -10.16 -8.83
C GLU A 91 0.40 -10.04 -9.79
N SER A 92 0.26 -9.27 -10.87
CA SER A 92 1.35 -8.94 -11.80
C SER A 92 2.53 -8.24 -11.10
N ASP A 93 2.25 -7.29 -10.21
CA ASP A 93 3.28 -6.55 -9.47
C ASP A 93 3.96 -7.45 -8.43
N PHE A 94 3.21 -8.36 -7.80
CA PHE A 94 3.78 -9.38 -6.93
C PHE A 94 4.79 -10.25 -7.68
N THR A 95 4.42 -10.76 -8.85
CA THR A 95 5.32 -11.59 -9.66
C THR A 95 6.53 -10.81 -10.19
N ARG A 96 6.31 -9.56 -10.62
CA ARG A 96 7.35 -8.72 -11.22
C ARG A 96 8.40 -8.26 -10.22
N LEU A 97 8.00 -8.02 -8.97
CA LEU A 97 8.90 -7.51 -7.93
C LEU A 97 9.47 -8.60 -7.04
N ALA A 98 8.79 -9.74 -6.89
CA ALA A 98 9.29 -10.89 -6.12
C ALA A 98 10.20 -11.84 -6.93
N GLY A 99 10.38 -11.62 -8.24
CA GLY A 99 11.17 -12.49 -9.12
C GLY A 99 12.61 -12.05 -9.35
N THR A 100 13.55 -12.63 -8.59
CA THR A 100 14.92 -12.99 -9.05
C THR A 100 15.33 -14.26 -8.32
#